data_AF-A0ABD7X3L2-F1
#
_entry.id   AF-A0ABD7X3L2-F1
#
_cell.length_a   1.000
_cell.length_b   1.000
_cell.length_c   1.000
_cell.angle_alpha   90.00
_cell.angle_beta   90.00
_cell.angle_gamma   90.00
#
_symmetry.space_group_name_H-M   'P 1'
#
loop_
_entity.id
_entity.type
_entity.pdbx_description
1 polymer ?
#
loop_
_entity_poly.entity_id
_entity_poly.type
_entity_poly.pdbx_seq_one_letter_code
_entity_poly.pdbx_strand_id
1 'polypeptide(L)' 'MFEKLKLRGKLIKAFRTAEIYRVIKHGDRTSYQFPKIHQIDHHNNYTRYAFSLLNGIDPELLTKKRWAL' A
#
# COMPACT_ATOMS: atom_id res chain seq x y z
N MET A 1 -8.12 16.01 -9.04
CA MET A 1 -7.67 15.87 -7.63
C MET A 1 -8.36 14.71 -6.90
N PHE A 2 -9.69 14.57 -7.02
CA PHE A 2 -10.47 13.50 -6.36
C PHE A 2 -10.12 12.07 -6.81
N GLU A 3 -9.86 11.84 -8.09
CA GLU A 3 -9.55 10.50 -8.60
C GLU A 3 -8.25 9.94 -8.05
N LYS A 4 -7.17 10.74 -8.03
CA LYS A 4 -5.89 10.33 -7.43
C LYS A 4 -6.04 9.97 -5.95
N LEU A 5 -6.86 10.71 -5.20
CA LEU A 5 -7.16 10.38 -3.80
C LEU A 5 -7.94 9.07 -3.66
N LYS A 6 -8.93 8.84 -4.53
CA LYS A 6 -9.69 7.58 -4.58
C LYS A 6 -8.78 6.38 -4.90
N LEU A 7 -7.91 6.53 -5.89
CA LEU A 7 -6.92 5.51 -6.29
C LEU A 7 -5.91 5.24 -5.17
N ARG A 8 -5.47 6.28 -4.46
CA ARG A 8 -4.62 6.14 -3.28
C ARG A 8 -5.31 5.37 -2.16
N GLY A 9 -6.56 5.72 -1.86
CA GLY A 9 -7.36 5.02 -0.85
C GLY A 9 -7.57 3.55 -1.18
N LYS A 10 -7.82 3.22 -2.46
CA LYS A 10 -7.90 1.83 -2.94
C LYS A 10 -6.60 1.07 -2.67
N LEU A 11 -5.46 1.65 -3.01
CA LEU A 11 -4.16 1.00 -2.80
C LEU A 11 -3.83 0.82 -1.30
N ILE A 12 -4.13 1.80 -0.45
CA ILE A 12 -3.97 1.66 1.00
C ILE A 12 -4.87 0.53 1.54
N LYS A 13 -6.10 0.42 1.03
CA LYS A 13 -7.02 -0.66 1.41
C LYS A 13 -6.46 -2.03 1.00
N ALA A 14 -5.91 -2.14 -0.22
CA ALA A 14 -5.22 -3.34 -0.69
C ALA A 14 -4.07 -3.74 0.23
N PHE A 15 -3.19 -2.80 0.59
CA PHE A 15 -2.12 -3.07 1.57
C PHE A 15 -2.64 -3.55 2.90
N ARG A 16 -3.75 -2.97 3.39
CA ARG A 16 -4.37 -3.42 4.65
C ARG A 16 -4.93 -4.83 4.55
N THR A 17 -5.66 -5.14 3.49
CA THR A 17 -6.25 -6.48 3.25
C THR A 17 -5.16 -7.54 3.07
N ALA A 18 -4.07 -7.19 2.40
CA ALA A 18 -2.92 -8.06 2.22
C ALA A 18 -1.98 -8.08 3.43
N GLU A 19 -2.28 -7.35 4.51
CA GLU A 19 -1.40 -7.21 5.68
C GLU A 19 0.03 -6.77 5.33
N ILE A 20 0.16 -5.97 4.27
CA ILE A 20 1.42 -5.37 3.84
C ILE A 20 1.57 -4.04 4.57
N TYR A 21 1.92 -4.14 5.85
CA TYR A 21 2.19 -3.00 6.70
C TYR A 21 3.07 -3.43 7.87
N ARG A 22 3.67 -2.46 8.55
CA ARG A 22 4.34 -2.65 9.83
C ARG A 22 3.47 -2.13 10.95
N VAL A 23 3.28 -2.94 11.99
CA VAL A 23 2.64 -2.49 13.22
C VAL A 23 3.68 -1.87 14.13
N ILE A 24 3.43 -0.65 14.58
CA ILE A 24 4.29 0.06 15.53
C ILE A 24 3.45 0.31 16.79
N LYS A 25 3.91 -0.23 17.93
CA LYS A 25 3.29 0.01 19.23
C LYS A 25 4.07 1.11 19.96
N HIS A 26 3.36 2.15 20.40
CA HIS A 26 3.89 3.21 21.25
C HIS A 26 2.99 3.33 22.48
N GLY A 27 3.40 2.72 23.60
CA GLY A 27 2.55 2.58 24.79
C GLY A 27 1.23 1.89 24.43
N ASP A 28 0.12 2.57 24.72
CA ASP A 28 -1.23 2.08 24.43
C ASP A 28 -1.69 2.29 22.98
N ARG A 29 -0.91 3.01 22.16
CA ARG A 29 -1.28 3.31 20.77
C ARG A 29 -0.64 2.32 19.80
N THR A 30 -1.48 1.72 18.97
CA THR A 30 -1.04 0.91 17.82
C THR A 30 -1.19 1.74 16.54
N SER A 31 -0.07 1.94 15.83
CA SER A 31 -0.04 2.60 14.53
C SER A 31 0.31 1.60 13.43
N TYR A 32 -0.29 1.80 12.26
CA TYR A 32 -0.03 1.00 11.07
C TYR A 32 0.77 1.85 10.08
N GLN A 33 1.99 1.42 9.81
CA GLN A 33 2.84 2.03 8.80
C GLN A 33 2.66 1.25 7.49
N PHE A 34 2.21 1.93 6.43
CA PHE A 34 2.01 1.34 5.10
C PHE A 34 3.18 1.66 4.17
N PRO A 35 3.36 0.90 3.08
CA PRO A 35 4.26 1.24 1.99
C PRO A 35 4.09 2.68 1.51
N LYS A 36 5.20 3.37 1.24
CA LYS A 36 5.18 4.77 0.80
C LYS A 36 4.83 4.80 -0.69
N ILE A 37 3.72 5.44 -1.03
CA ILE A 37 3.31 5.68 -2.41
C ILE A 37 4.01 6.95 -2.91
N HIS A 38 4.81 6.82 -3.97
CA HIS A 38 5.54 7.92 -4.59
C HIS A 38 4.76 8.53 -5.75
N GLN A 39 4.13 7.69 -6.56
CA GLN A 39 3.46 8.13 -7.78
C GLN A 39 2.23 7.28 -8.10
N ILE A 40 1.21 7.95 -8.65
CA ILE A 40 -0.01 7.35 -9.19
C ILE A 40 -0.25 8.01 -10.55
N ASP A 41 -0.03 7.23 -11.61
CA ASP A 41 -0.29 7.63 -12.99
C ASP A 41 -1.56 6.93 -13.46
N HIS A 42 -2.61 7.72 -13.64
CA HIS A 42 -3.88 7.22 -14.14
C HIS A 42 -3.97 7.51 -15.64
N HIS A 43 -4.09 6.46 -16.44
CA HIS A 43 -4.33 6.52 -17.87
C HIS A 43 -5.67 5.83 -18.17
N ASN A 44 -6.23 6.11 -19.35
CA ASN A 44 -7.53 5.55 -19.75
C ASN A 44 -7.56 4.01 -19.70
N ASN A 45 -6.43 3.35 -19.98
CA ASN A 45 -6.36 1.89 -20.09
C ASN A 45 -5.75 1.22 -18.86
N TYR A 46 -5.00 1.95 -18.03
CA TYR A 46 -4.32 1.39 -16.87
C TYR A 46 -4.02 2.44 -15.80
N THR A 47 -3.84 1.98 -14.57
CA THR A 47 -3.27 2.80 -13.50
C THR A 47 -1.93 2.22 -13.08
N ARG A 48 -0.87 3.04 -13.10
CA ARG A 48 0.46 2.66 -12.63
C ARG A 48 0.67 3.23 -11.24
N TYR A 49 1.10 2.37 -10.33
CA TYR A 49 1.48 2.73 -8.97
C TYR A 49 2.98 2.53 -8.78
N ALA A 50 3.66 3.54 -8.25
CA ALA A 50 5.03 3.41 -7.78
C ALA A 50 5.06 3.58 -6.27
N PHE A 51 5.53 2.56 -5.55
CA PHE A 51 5.64 2.57 -4.10
C PHE A 51 6.87 1.79 -3.64
N SER A 52 7.36 2.12 -2.44
CA SER A 52 8.41 1.35 -1.76
C SER A 52 7.83 0.53 -0.63
N LEU A 53 8.24 -0.73 -0.57
CA LEU A 53 8.03 -1.56 0.61
C LEU A 53 8.78 -0.99 1.81
N LEU A 54 8.28 -1.32 3.00
CA LEU A 54 8.99 -1.00 4.23
C LEU A 54 10.16 -1.96 4.41
N ASN A 55 11.27 -1.45 4.94
CA ASN A 55 12.42 -2.27 5.28
C ASN A 55 12.02 -3.37 6.26
N GLY A 56 12.43 -4.61 5.96
CA GLY A 56 12.11 -5.80 6.75
C GLY A 56 10.78 -6.48 6.39
N ILE A 57 10.02 -5.98 5.42
CA ILE A 57 8.92 -6.75 4.81
C ILE A 57 9.53 -7.72 3.78
N ASP A 58 9.17 -9.00 3.91
CA ASP A 58 9.53 -10.04 2.93
C ASP A 58 8.92 -9.69 1.55
N PRO A 59 9.73 -9.46 0.51
CA PRO A 59 9.24 -9.15 -0.83
C PRO A 59 8.35 -10.25 -1.43
N GLU A 60 8.51 -11.51 -1.03
CA GLU A 60 7.68 -12.60 -1.52
C GLU A 60 6.22 -12.48 -1.10
N LEU A 61 5.93 -11.75 -0.02
CA LEU A 61 4.55 -11.47 0.41
C LEU A 61 3.76 -10.73 -0.68
N LEU A 62 4.41 -9.87 -1.48
CA LEU A 62 3.75 -9.22 -2.62
C LEU A 62 3.32 -10.24 -3.67
N THR A 63 4.19 -11.19 -4.00
CA THR A 63 3.92 -12.21 -5.01
C THR A 63 2.81 -13.15 -4.53
N LYS A 64 2.90 -13.60 -3.27
CA LYS A 64 1.91 -14.48 -2.63
C LYS A 64 0.53 -13.81 -2.50
N LYS A 65 0.49 -12.49 -2.31
CA LYS A 65 -0.74 -11.70 -2.11
C LYS A 65 -1.11 -10.81 -3.30
N ARG A 66 -0.63 -11.16 -4.51
CA ARG A 66 -0.89 -10.39 -5.74
C ARG A 66 -2.39 -10.22 -6.05
N TRP A 67 -3.23 -11.15 -5.60
CA TRP A 67 -4.68 -11.10 -5.74
C TRP A 67 -5.36 -9.92 -5.02
N ALA A 68 -4.68 -9.35 -4.02
CA ALA A 68 -5.22 -8.25 -3.23
C ALA A 68 -4.88 -6.85 -3.78
N LEU A 69 -3.99 -6.77 -4.79
CA LEU A 69 -3.48 -5.53 -5.39
C LEU A 69 -4.21 -5.16 -6.68
#